data_AF-R4YPD0-F1
#
_entry.id   AF-R4YPD0-F1
#
_cell.length_a   1.000
_cell.length_b   1.000
_cell.length_c   1.000
_cell.angle_alpha   90.00
_cell.angle_beta   90.00
_cell.angle_gamma   90.00
#
_symmetry.space_group_name_H-M   'P 1'
#
loop_
_entity.id
_entity.type
_entity.pdbx_description
1 polymer ?
#
loop_
_entity_poly.entity_id
_entity_poly.type
_entity_poly.pdbx_seq_one_letter_code
_entity_poly.pdbx_strand_id
1 'polypeptide(L)' 'MISIKGEVMAIHNGELDAENNPLKNAPHTAAVVTGDWDRPYSQTLAAFPTKNLGAHKF' A
#
# COMPACT_ATOMS: atom_id res chain seq x y z
N MET A 1 12.70 -2.76 -1.81
CA MET A 1 13.11 -1.49 -2.47
C MET A 1 12.52 -1.29 -3.86
N ILE A 2 12.48 -2.29 -4.75
CA ILE A 2 11.91 -2.13 -6.11
C ILE A 2 10.41 -1.74 -6.07
N SER A 3 9.59 -2.40 -5.25
CA SER A 3 8.16 -2.05 -5.14
C SER A 3 7.90 -0.65 -4.59
N ILE A 4 8.69 -0.20 -3.61
CA ILE A 4 8.60 1.17 -3.07
C ILE A 4 8.87 2.19 -4.18
N LYS A 5 9.86 1.93 -5.06
CA LYS A 5 10.11 2.79 -6.22
C LYS A 5 8.92 2.79 -7.19
N GLY A 6 8.25 1.65 -7.37
CA GLY A 6 7.01 1.55 -8.15
C GLY A 6 5.88 2.41 -7.57
N GLU A 7 5.69 2.39 -6.26
CA GLU A 7 4.69 3.22 -5.57
C GLU A 7 4.99 4.72 -5.72
N VAL A 8 6.27 5.13 -5.61
CA VAL A 8 6.68 6.52 -5.86
C VAL A 8 6.39 6.94 -7.30
N MET A 9 6.62 6.06 -8.28
CA MET A 9 6.33 6.35 -9.69
C MET A 9 4.83 6.43 -9.96
N ALA A 10 4.02 5.58 -9.33
CA ALA A 10 2.56 5.63 -9.45
C ALA A 10 2.00 6.95 -8.87
N ILE A 11 2.56 7.45 -7.77
CA ILE A 11 2.22 8.79 -7.25
C ILE A 11 2.67 9.88 -8.24
N HIS A 12 3.90 9.78 -8.75
CA HIS A 12 4.44 10.77 -9.70
C HIS A 12 3.62 10.86 -11.00
N ASN A 13 3.13 9.71 -11.49
CA ASN A 13 2.31 9.62 -12.70
C ASN A 13 0.83 10.00 -12.46
N GLY A 14 0.42 10.26 -11.21
CA GLY A 14 -0.95 10.58 -10.84
C GLY A 14 -1.90 9.36 -10.77
N GLU A 15 -1.35 8.14 -10.77
CA GLU A 15 -2.12 6.90 -10.62
C GLU A 15 -2.53 6.65 -9.15
N LEU A 16 -1.74 7.17 -8.20
CA LEU A 16 -2.05 7.19 -6.77
C LEU A 16 -2.09 8.63 -6.26
N ASP A 17 -2.98 8.88 -5.30
CA ASP A 17 -3.11 10.19 -4.67
C ASP A 17 -1.81 10.59 -3.94
N ALA A 18 -1.38 11.84 -4.11
CA ALA A 18 -0.12 12.33 -3.52
C ALA A 18 -0.14 12.42 -1.99
N GLU A 19 -1.32 12.62 -1.39
CA GLU A 19 -1.50 12.76 0.05
C GLU A 19 -2.08 11.49 0.68
N ASN A 20 -2.96 10.77 -0.03
CA ASN A 20 -3.61 9.54 0.43
C ASN A 20 -3.12 8.29 -0.34
N ASN A 21 -1.86 7.91 -0.10
CA ASN A 21 -1.22 6.74 -0.71
C ASN A 21 -0.73 5.71 0.34
N PRO A 22 -0.33 4.51 -0.10
CA PRO A 22 0.25 3.50 0.79
C PRO A 22 1.47 4.00 1.57
N LEU A 23 2.38 4.75 0.92
CA LEU A 23 3.61 5.21 1.57
C LEU A 23 3.35 6.16 2.74
N LYS A 24 2.42 7.10 2.58
CA LYS A 24 2.05 8.09 3.61
C LYS A 24 1.28 7.48 4.79
N ASN A 25 0.55 6.40 4.53
CA ASN A 25 -0.29 5.75 5.52
C ASN A 25 0.35 4.49 6.13
N ALA A 26 1.62 4.21 5.80
CA ALA A 26 2.39 3.13 6.41
C ALA A 26 2.85 3.53 7.83
N PRO A 27 2.98 2.58 8.78
CA PRO A 27 2.73 1.14 8.64
C PRO A 27 1.25 0.77 8.73
N HIS A 28 0.81 -0.18 7.90
CA HIS A 28 -0.55 -0.73 7.93
C HIS A 28 -0.63 -1.94 8.86
N THR A 29 -1.28 -1.76 10.01
CA THR A 29 -1.50 -2.86 10.97
C THR A 29 -2.61 -3.80 10.49
N ALA A 30 -2.63 -5.03 11.03
CA ALA A 30 -3.67 -6.01 10.73
C ALA A 30 -5.08 -5.44 10.94
N ALA A 31 -5.31 -4.75 12.06
CA ALA A 31 -6.61 -4.14 12.37
C ALA A 31 -7.06 -3.11 11.32
N VAL A 32 -6.13 -2.32 10.77
CA VAL A 32 -6.43 -1.31 9.75
C VAL A 32 -6.80 -1.96 8.41
N VAL A 33 -6.11 -3.04 8.02
CA VAL A 33 -6.37 -3.71 6.74
C VAL A 33 -7.54 -4.70 6.78
N THR A 34 -8.00 -5.10 7.96
CA THR A 34 -9.22 -5.92 8.14
C THR A 34 -10.46 -5.12 8.51
N GLY A 35 -10.30 -3.82 8.77
CA GLY A 35 -11.40 -2.92 9.11
C GLY A 35 -12.09 -2.31 7.90
N ASP A 36 -12.96 -1.33 8.16
CA ASP A 36 -13.60 -0.53 7.12
C ASP A 36 -12.57 0.27 6.32
N TRP A 37 -12.77 0.34 5.00
CA TRP A 37 -11.76 0.83 4.08
C TRP A 37 -12.28 1.95 3.19
N ASP A 38 -11.74 3.15 3.42
CA ASP A 38 -12.11 4.39 2.72
C ASP A 38 -10.87 5.05 2.09
N ARG A 39 -10.01 4.24 1.45
CA ARG A 39 -8.77 4.71 0.84
C ARG A 39 -8.78 4.46 -0.67
N PRO A 40 -8.16 5.33 -1.49
CA PRO A 40 -8.19 5.24 -2.96
C PRO A 40 -7.29 4.13 -3.52
N TYR A 41 -6.77 3.25 -2.66
CA TYR A 41 -5.93 2.11 -3.01
C TYR A 41 -6.38 0.89 -2.21
N SER A 42 -6.09 -0.32 -2.66
CA SER A 42 -6.62 -1.53 -2.03
C SER A 42 -5.90 -1.91 -0.72
N GLN A 43 -6.64 -2.58 0.18
CA GLN A 43 -6.07 -3.26 1.36
C GLN A 43 -4.95 -4.23 0.97
N THR A 44 -5.10 -4.91 -0.17
CA THR A 44 -4.09 -5.83 -0.69
C THR A 44 -2.80 -5.11 -1.07
N LEU A 45 -2.88 -3.93 -1.70
CA LEU A 45 -1.69 -3.13 -2.00
C LEU A 45 -0.99 -2.67 -0.72
N ALA A 46 -1.77 -2.31 0.31
CA ALA A 46 -1.27 -1.90 1.61
C ALA A 46 -0.57 -3.03 2.39
N ALA A 47 -1.20 -4.21 2.45
CA ALA A 47 -0.70 -5.36 3.22
C ALA A 47 0.30 -6.21 2.44
N PHE A 48 0.17 -6.30 1.12
CA PHE A 48 0.92 -7.22 0.27
C PHE A 48 1.46 -6.52 -1.00
N PRO A 49 2.37 -5.54 -0.87
CA PRO A 49 2.93 -4.79 -2.00
C PRO A 49 3.83 -5.63 -2.92
N THR A 50 4.18 -6.85 -2.51
CA THR A 50 4.87 -7.84 -3.36
C THR A 50 4.15 -9.17 -3.32
N LYS A 51 4.10 -9.88 -4.46
CA LYS A 51 3.49 -11.21 -4.57
C LYS A 51 4.07 -12.24 -3.59
N ASN A 52 5.34 -12.07 -3.19
CA ASN A 52 6.05 -13.02 -2.32
C ASN A 52 5.83 -12.77 -0.82
N LEU A 53 5.14 -11.69 -0.41
CA LEU A 53 4.95 -11.36 1.00
C LEU A 53 3.84 -12.17 1.70
N GLY A 54 2.97 -12.83 0.93
CA GLY A 54 1.79 -13.53 1.47
C GLY A 54 2.11 -14.66 2.45
N ALA A 55 3.17 -15.43 2.20
CA ALA A 55 3.51 -16.61 3.02
C ALA A 55 4.26 -16.28 4.32
N HIS A 56 4.82 -15.07 4.43
CA HIS A 56 5.67 -14.65 5.56
C HIS A 56 5.30 -13.23 6.02
N LYS A 57 4.00 -12.95 6.12
CA LYS A 57 3.50 -11.65 6.58
C LYS A 57 3.72 -11.51 8.08
N PHE A 58 4.45 -10.48 8.48
CA PHE A 58 4.69 -10.06 9.88
C PHE A 58 3.85 -8.82 10.19
#